data_AF-A0A9W7YJ67-F1
#
_entry.id   AF-A0A9W7YJ67-F1
#
_cell.length_a   1.000
_cell.length_b   1.000
_cell.length_c   1.000
_cell.angle_alpha   90.00
_cell.angle_beta   90.00
_cell.angle_gamma   90.00
#
_symmetry.space_group_name_H-M   'P 1'
#
loop_
_entity.id
_entity.type
_entity.pdbx_description
1 polymer ?
#
loop_
_entity_poly.entity_id
_entity_poly.type
_entity_poly.pdbx_seq_one_letter_code
_entity_poly.pdbx_strand_id
1 'polypeptide(L)'
;MVVDLDLTAHARYFKFCLNMLPSEAVSQDASRMTVAQLCLVGLATLGQLNDILSETQRAQMVDWIYEQQIPRAGAYAGFRGGSLFGPHSSCSYAPANSANLAATYSALCSLLLLGDDLSRVDKQAILGAMRQLQLESGTFVPHPGTNEHDPRFIYCACAISSILNDWSGVDKDAATR
;
A
#
# COMPACT_ATOMS: atom_id res chain seq x y z
N MET A 1 36.48 9.33 -8.38
CA MET A 1 35.91 9.79 -7.10
C MET A 1 34.84 8.78 -6.73
N VAL A 2 35.12 7.89 -5.78
CA VAL A 2 34.09 6.99 -5.25
C VAL A 2 33.29 7.84 -4.28
N VAL A 3 32.02 8.08 -4.59
CA VAL A 3 31.10 8.75 -3.66
C VAL A 3 30.62 7.66 -2.70
N ASP A 4 31.12 7.68 -1.48
CA ASP A 4 30.64 6.77 -0.45
C ASP A 4 29.21 7.13 -0.06
N LEU A 5 28.36 6.12 0.04
CA LEU A 5 26.96 6.27 0.44
C LEU A 5 26.89 6.51 1.96
N ASP A 6 26.39 7.67 2.38
CA ASP A 6 26.17 7.95 3.80
C ASP A 6 24.91 7.24 4.31
N LEU A 7 25.09 6.00 4.76
CA LEU A 7 24.02 5.15 5.28
C LEU A 7 23.27 5.82 6.45
N THR A 8 23.98 6.58 7.29
CA THR A 8 23.38 7.19 8.49
C THR A 8 22.49 8.36 8.11
N ALA A 9 22.94 9.20 7.17
CA ALA A 9 22.13 10.31 6.66
C ALA A 9 20.86 9.78 5.96
N HIS A 10 20.97 8.76 5.12
CA HIS A 10 19.81 8.16 4.45
C HIS A 10 18.83 7.51 5.43
N ALA A 11 19.32 6.79 6.44
CA ALA A 11 18.46 6.19 7.45
C ALA A 11 17.67 7.29 8.22
N ARG A 12 18.35 8.37 8.64
CA ARG A 12 17.69 9.52 9.29
C ARG A 12 16.64 10.17 8.39
N TYR A 13 16.92 10.31 7.09
CA TYR A 13 15.98 10.85 6.11
C TYR A 13 14.72 9.98 6.01
N PHE A 14 14.86 8.65 5.87
CA PHE A 14 13.70 7.75 5.83
C PHE A 14 12.90 7.78 7.13
N LYS A 15 13.56 7.80 8.29
CA LYS A 15 12.88 7.96 9.59
C LYS A 15 12.10 9.28 9.66
N PHE A 16 12.67 10.37 9.16
CA PHE A 16 11.99 11.66 9.11
C PHE A 16 10.71 11.56 8.26
N CYS A 17 10.80 11.06 7.03
CA CYS A 17 9.65 10.90 6.13
C CYS A 17 8.55 9.98 6.68
N LEU A 18 8.91 8.99 7.49
CA LEU A 18 7.97 8.11 8.17
C LEU A 18 7.20 8.79 9.30
N ASN A 19 7.79 9.78 9.96
CA ASN A 19 7.13 10.53 11.04
C ASN A 19 6.34 11.73 10.51
N MET A 20 6.90 12.43 9.52
CA MET A 20 6.31 13.65 8.97
C MET A 20 6.80 13.92 7.55
N LEU A 21 5.96 14.58 6.76
CA LEU A 21 6.31 15.09 5.46
C LEU A 21 6.26 16.62 5.47
N PRO A 22 7.13 17.30 4.70
CA PRO A 22 7.07 18.75 4.57
C PRO A 22 5.82 19.18 3.80
N SER A 23 5.40 20.44 3.95
CA SER A 23 4.19 20.99 3.31
C SER A 23 4.18 20.90 1.78
N GLU A 24 5.36 20.90 1.18
CA GLU A 24 5.62 20.77 -0.24
C GLU A 24 5.20 19.39 -0.78
N ALA A 25 5.12 18.39 0.10
CA ALA A 25 4.68 17.03 -0.22
C ALA A 25 3.16 16.82 -0.07
N VAL A 26 2.35 17.88 0.11
CA VAL A 26 0.88 17.77 0.17
C VAL A 26 0.29 17.07 -1.06
N SER A 27 0.92 17.23 -2.24
CA SER A 27 0.52 16.50 -3.46
C SER A 27 0.60 14.96 -3.31
N GLN A 28 1.36 14.47 -2.33
CA GLN A 28 1.53 13.05 -2.03
C GLN A 28 0.59 12.56 -0.93
N ASP A 29 -0.34 13.36 -0.41
CA ASP A 29 -1.18 12.94 0.73
C ASP A 29 -2.04 11.70 0.39
N ALA A 30 -2.52 11.60 -0.85
CA ALA A 30 -3.22 10.42 -1.37
C ALA A 30 -2.31 9.20 -1.63
N SER A 31 -1.00 9.35 -1.50
CA SER A 31 0.02 8.31 -1.78
C SER A 31 0.95 8.06 -0.58
N ARG A 32 0.57 8.51 0.63
CA ARG A 32 1.37 8.34 1.86
C ARG A 32 1.70 6.89 2.17
N MET A 33 0.81 5.95 1.85
CA MET A 33 1.06 4.52 2.00
C MET A 33 2.26 4.07 1.15
N THR A 34 2.35 4.55 -0.09
CA THR A 34 3.48 4.27 -0.99
C THR A 34 4.76 4.94 -0.48
N VAL A 35 4.68 6.18 0.01
CA VAL A 35 5.83 6.88 0.61
C VAL A 35 6.36 6.11 1.83
N ALA A 36 5.46 5.64 2.70
CA ALA A 36 5.82 4.82 3.86
C ALA A 36 6.50 3.52 3.43
N GLN A 37 5.94 2.80 2.45
CA GLN A 37 6.56 1.59 1.90
C GLN A 37 7.98 1.86 1.39
N LEU A 38 8.18 2.91 0.58
CA LEU A 38 9.50 3.24 0.04
C LEU A 38 10.51 3.55 1.14
N CYS A 39 10.10 4.25 2.20
CA CYS A 39 10.97 4.51 3.35
C CYS A 39 11.32 3.22 4.11
N LEU A 40 10.35 2.33 4.33
CA LEU A 40 10.57 1.05 5.00
C LEU A 40 11.49 0.13 4.17
N VAL A 41 11.27 0.04 2.85
CA VAL A 41 12.16 -0.68 1.92
C VAL A 41 13.56 -0.09 1.95
N GLY A 42 13.68 1.25 1.94
CA GLY A 42 14.96 1.94 2.06
C GLY A 42 15.70 1.55 3.34
N LEU A 43 15.03 1.64 4.49
CA LEU A 43 15.60 1.23 5.79
C LEU A 43 15.99 -0.25 5.84
N ALA A 44 15.16 -1.14 5.28
CA ALA A 44 15.46 -2.56 5.22
C ALA A 44 16.67 -2.84 4.32
N THR A 45 16.76 -2.17 3.17
CA THR A 45 17.89 -2.29 2.22
C THR A 45 19.20 -1.81 2.85
N LEU A 46 19.15 -0.78 3.69
CA LEU A 46 20.30 -0.29 4.45
C LEU A 46 20.65 -1.18 5.66
N GLY A 47 19.83 -2.19 5.99
CA GLY A 47 20.00 -2.99 7.21
C GLY A 47 19.77 -2.19 8.50
N GLN A 48 19.03 -1.08 8.45
CA GLN A 48 18.85 -0.14 9.55
C GLN A 48 17.42 -0.12 10.12
N LEU A 49 16.50 -0.91 9.57
CA LEU A 49 15.09 -0.90 9.95
C LEU A 49 14.88 -1.11 11.46
N ASN A 50 15.52 -2.14 12.03
CA ASN A 50 15.36 -2.50 13.45
C ASN A 50 16.19 -1.60 14.38
N ASP A 51 17.26 -0.98 13.88
CA ASP A 51 18.11 -0.08 14.65
C ASP A 51 17.46 1.30 14.80
N ILE A 52 16.79 1.77 13.75
CA ILE A 52 16.27 3.13 13.69
C ILE A 52 14.82 3.26 14.18
N LEU A 53 14.02 2.20 14.04
CA LEU A 53 12.62 2.16 14.49
C LEU A 53 12.51 1.28 15.73
N SER A 54 12.02 1.86 16.83
CA SER A 54 11.71 1.06 18.03
C SER A 54 10.53 0.13 17.79
N GLU A 55 10.37 -0.89 18.64
CA GLU A 55 9.23 -1.82 18.55
C GLU A 55 7.89 -1.10 18.66
N THR A 56 7.80 -0.09 19.55
CA THR A 56 6.62 0.76 19.69
C THR A 56 6.31 1.52 18.41
N GLN A 57 7.33 2.09 17.74
CA GLN A 57 7.12 2.80 16.48
C GLN A 57 6.63 1.86 15.38
N ARG A 58 7.20 0.65 15.30
CA ARG A 58 6.75 -0.36 14.33
C ARG A 58 5.30 -0.78 14.58
N ALA A 59 4.92 -1.01 15.83
CA ALA A 59 3.54 -1.33 16.21
C ALA A 59 2.56 -0.19 15.85
N GLN A 60 2.91 1.07 16.13
CA GLN A 60 2.12 2.24 15.75
C GLN A 60 1.95 2.37 14.23
N MET A 61 2.98 2.04 13.46
CA MET A 61 2.91 2.01 12.00
C MET A 61 1.97 0.91 11.50
N VAL A 62 2.05 -0.29 12.07
CA VAL A 62 1.14 -1.40 11.76
C VAL A 62 -0.31 -0.96 12.02
N ASP A 63 -0.59 -0.35 13.16
CA ASP A 63 -1.93 0.14 13.48
C ASP A 63 -2.41 1.22 12.51
N TRP A 64 -1.56 2.21 12.18
CA TRP A 64 -1.89 3.22 11.18
C TRP A 64 -2.19 2.62 9.79
N ILE A 65 -1.45 1.59 9.37
CA ILE A 65 -1.70 0.89 8.10
C ILE A 65 -3.09 0.26 8.14
N TYR A 66 -3.43 -0.45 9.22
CA TYR A 66 -4.73 -1.09 9.36
C TYR A 66 -5.90 -0.11 9.47
N GLU A 67 -5.70 1.10 10.01
CA GLU A 67 -6.70 2.18 9.96
C GLU A 67 -7.04 2.63 8.53
N GLN A 68 -6.18 2.35 7.55
CA GLN A 68 -6.43 2.66 6.15
C GLN A 68 -7.16 1.54 5.40
N GLN A 69 -7.34 0.37 6.01
CA GLN A 69 -8.09 -0.72 5.41
C GLN A 69 -9.59 -0.39 5.38
N ILE A 70 -10.24 -0.63 4.24
CA ILE A 70 -11.70 -0.55 4.09
C ILE A 70 -12.25 -1.99 4.15
N PRO A 71 -12.84 -2.40 5.28
CA PRO A 71 -13.27 -3.78 5.53
C PRO A 71 -14.68 -4.06 4.98
N ARG A 72 -14.96 -3.67 3.73
CA ARG A 72 -16.31 -3.82 3.12
C ARG A 72 -16.22 -4.57 1.81
N ALA A 73 -17.21 -5.43 1.54
CA ALA A 73 -17.37 -6.03 0.22
C ALA A 73 -17.72 -4.98 -0.84
N GLY A 74 -17.08 -5.05 -2.01
CA GLY A 74 -17.29 -4.16 -3.14
C GLY A 74 -15.98 -3.69 -3.77
N ALA A 75 -16.06 -3.01 -4.91
CA ALA A 75 -14.87 -2.57 -5.66
C ALA A 75 -13.99 -1.52 -4.94
N TYR A 76 -14.45 -0.98 -3.80
CA TYR A 76 -13.75 0.02 -2.98
C TYR A 76 -12.88 -0.60 -1.87
N ALA A 77 -12.88 -1.93 -1.71
CA ALA A 77 -12.17 -2.62 -0.63
C ALA A 77 -10.65 -2.66 -0.82
N GLY A 78 -9.92 -2.76 0.29
CA GLY A 78 -8.45 -2.78 0.34
C GLY A 78 -7.91 -1.62 1.16
N PHE A 79 -6.68 -1.18 0.86
CA PHE A 79 -6.07 -0.08 1.61
C PHE A 79 -6.15 1.25 0.84
N ARG A 80 -6.48 2.30 1.58
CA ARG A 80 -6.39 3.69 1.11
C ARG A 80 -4.93 4.13 1.07
N GLY A 81 -4.63 5.11 0.23
CA GLY A 81 -3.29 5.69 0.15
C GLY A 81 -2.94 6.64 1.30
N GLY A 82 -3.90 7.02 2.13
CA GLY A 82 -3.67 7.84 3.32
C GLY A 82 -4.98 8.23 4.02
N SER A 83 -4.84 8.99 5.10
CA SER A 83 -5.94 9.44 5.95
C SER A 83 -6.45 10.85 5.60
N LEU A 84 -6.35 11.27 4.32
CA LEU A 84 -6.72 12.62 3.83
C LEU A 84 -8.12 13.04 4.30
N PHE A 85 -9.07 12.11 4.29
CA PHE A 85 -10.47 12.33 4.69
C PHE A 85 -10.79 11.75 6.08
N GLY A 86 -9.77 11.59 6.92
CA GLY A 86 -9.88 10.99 8.25
C GLY A 86 -10.04 9.46 8.23
N PRO A 87 -10.47 8.87 9.36
CA PRO A 87 -10.74 7.43 9.46
C PRO A 87 -11.75 6.98 8.41
N HIS A 88 -11.57 5.79 7.85
CA HIS A 88 -12.48 5.28 6.82
C HIS A 88 -13.94 5.17 7.31
N SER A 89 -14.14 4.94 8.60
CA SER A 89 -15.46 4.89 9.25
C SER A 89 -16.18 6.24 9.25
N SER A 90 -15.44 7.34 9.21
CA SER A 90 -15.97 8.71 9.24
C SER A 90 -16.23 9.30 7.85
N CYS A 91 -15.79 8.64 6.77
CA CYS A 91 -15.96 9.11 5.40
C CYS A 91 -17.09 8.34 4.69
N SER A 92 -18.25 8.97 4.52
CA SER A 92 -19.40 8.37 3.80
C SER A 92 -19.34 8.53 2.29
N TYR A 93 -18.48 9.43 1.78
CA TYR A 93 -18.33 9.67 0.35
C TYR A 93 -17.41 8.60 -0.29
N ALA A 94 -18.02 7.62 -0.95
CA ALA A 94 -17.32 6.44 -1.48
C ALA A 94 -16.11 6.75 -2.38
N PRO A 95 -16.14 7.74 -3.30
CA PRO A 95 -14.96 8.08 -4.10
C PRO A 95 -13.76 8.57 -3.28
N ALA A 96 -13.99 9.29 -2.17
CA ALA A 96 -12.94 9.69 -1.23
C ALA A 96 -12.56 8.57 -0.26
N ASN A 97 -13.45 7.62 -0.04
CA ASN A 97 -13.25 6.44 0.78
C ASN A 97 -13.03 5.18 -0.08
N SER A 98 -12.10 5.29 -1.03
CA SER A 98 -11.76 4.22 -1.96
C SER A 98 -10.36 3.69 -1.67
N ALA A 99 -10.22 2.37 -1.65
CA ALA A 99 -8.92 1.75 -1.76
C ALA A 99 -8.31 1.97 -3.14
N ASN A 100 -7.00 1.73 -3.23
CA ASN A 100 -6.25 1.76 -4.48
C ASN A 100 -5.35 0.51 -4.55
N LEU A 101 -5.22 -0.13 -5.71
CA LEU A 101 -4.38 -1.32 -5.88
C LEU A 101 -2.91 -1.08 -5.49
N ALA A 102 -2.33 0.06 -5.89
CA ALA A 102 -0.96 0.40 -5.55
C ALA A 102 -0.81 0.63 -4.03
N ALA A 103 -1.78 1.28 -3.40
CA ALA A 103 -1.78 1.46 -1.95
C ALA A 103 -1.97 0.13 -1.20
N THR A 104 -2.81 -0.77 -1.71
CA THR A 104 -3.02 -2.12 -1.16
C THR A 104 -1.74 -2.94 -1.23
N TYR A 105 -1.06 -2.95 -2.38
CA TYR A 105 0.26 -3.57 -2.52
C TYR A 105 1.28 -2.96 -1.53
N SER A 106 1.31 -1.63 -1.42
CA SER A 106 2.23 -0.90 -0.54
C SER A 106 2.00 -1.24 0.93
N ALA A 107 0.74 -1.31 1.35
CA ALA A 107 0.33 -1.67 2.70
C ALA A 107 0.77 -3.10 3.05
N LEU A 108 0.50 -4.08 2.19
CA LEU A 108 0.89 -5.47 2.42
C LEU A 108 2.41 -5.64 2.53
N CYS A 109 3.17 -4.98 1.64
CA CYS A 109 4.63 -4.97 1.73
C CYS A 109 5.12 -4.35 3.04
N SER A 110 4.51 -3.24 3.45
CA SER A 110 4.88 -2.53 4.68
C SER A 110 4.60 -3.37 5.93
N LEU A 111 3.45 -4.03 5.99
CA LEU A 111 3.09 -4.95 7.06
C LEU A 111 4.10 -6.09 7.19
N LEU A 112 4.45 -6.74 6.07
CA LEU A 112 5.46 -7.80 6.05
C LEU A 112 6.85 -7.31 6.49
N LEU A 113 7.28 -6.13 6.05
CA LEU A 113 8.55 -5.53 6.47
C LEU A 113 8.59 -5.22 7.97
N LEU A 114 7.44 -4.86 8.54
CA LEU A 114 7.29 -4.59 9.97
C LEU A 114 7.13 -5.86 10.82
N GLY A 115 7.08 -7.04 10.19
CA GLY A 115 6.97 -8.33 10.86
C GLY A 115 5.54 -8.74 11.23
N ASP A 116 4.52 -8.13 10.61
CA ASP A 116 3.12 -8.48 10.79
C ASP A 116 2.78 -9.81 10.09
N ASP A 117 1.82 -10.55 10.66
CA ASP A 117 1.40 -11.87 10.17
C ASP A 117 0.23 -11.83 9.16
N LEU A 118 -0.25 -10.63 8.83
CA LEU A 118 -1.38 -10.35 7.94
C LEU A 118 -2.72 -10.94 8.43
N SER A 119 -2.86 -11.33 9.70
CA SER A 119 -4.08 -11.93 10.25
C SER A 119 -5.26 -10.96 10.29
N ARG A 120 -5.00 -9.66 10.38
CA ARG A 120 -6.02 -8.57 10.37
C ARG A 120 -6.39 -8.11 8.96
N VAL A 121 -5.76 -8.65 7.91
CA VAL A 121 -6.08 -8.31 6.52
C VAL A 121 -7.39 -8.98 6.11
N ASP A 122 -8.34 -8.19 5.61
CA ASP A 122 -9.57 -8.70 4.99
C ASP A 122 -9.28 -9.16 3.55
N LYS A 123 -8.67 -10.35 3.47
CA LYS A 123 -8.23 -10.97 2.21
C LYS A 123 -9.40 -11.13 1.23
N GLN A 124 -10.56 -11.54 1.73
CA GLN A 124 -11.72 -11.80 0.89
C GLN A 124 -12.28 -10.52 0.27
N ALA A 125 -12.32 -9.42 1.04
CA ALA A 125 -12.73 -8.13 0.50
C ALA A 125 -11.75 -7.62 -0.56
N ILE A 126 -10.43 -7.70 -0.31
CA ILE A 126 -9.39 -7.30 -1.28
C ILE A 126 -9.53 -8.07 -2.60
N LEU A 127 -9.60 -9.40 -2.54
CA LEU A 127 -9.70 -10.25 -3.73
C LEU A 127 -11.03 -10.04 -4.47
N GLY A 128 -12.12 -9.83 -3.72
CA GLY A 128 -13.42 -9.48 -4.29
C GLY A 128 -13.42 -8.13 -5.01
N ALA A 129 -12.69 -7.15 -4.49
CA ALA A 129 -12.48 -5.87 -5.17
C ALA A 129 -11.62 -6.04 -6.42
N MET A 130 -10.52 -6.78 -6.36
CA MET A 130 -9.64 -7.04 -7.51
C MET A 130 -10.40 -7.62 -8.71
N ARG A 131 -11.31 -8.58 -8.49
CA ARG A 131 -12.17 -9.12 -9.58
C ARG A 131 -12.97 -8.03 -10.31
N GLN A 132 -13.44 -7.03 -9.57
CA GLN A 132 -14.24 -5.93 -10.13
C GLN A 132 -13.38 -4.86 -10.80
N LEU A 133 -12.07 -4.83 -10.51
CA LEU A 133 -11.11 -3.88 -11.06
C LEU A 133 -10.39 -4.40 -12.31
N GLN A 134 -10.52 -5.69 -12.61
CA GLN A 134 -9.99 -6.26 -13.85
C GLN A 134 -10.92 -5.93 -15.03
N LEU A 135 -10.33 -5.44 -16.12
CA LEU A 135 -11.02 -5.13 -17.36
C LEU A 135 -11.09 -6.36 -18.27
N GLU A 136 -11.97 -6.33 -19.27
CA GLU A 136 -12.08 -7.38 -20.29
C GLU A 136 -10.77 -7.61 -21.06
N SER A 137 -9.94 -6.57 -21.18
CA SER A 137 -8.59 -6.62 -21.76
C SER A 137 -7.57 -7.37 -20.88
N GLY A 138 -7.94 -7.79 -19.67
CA GLY A 138 -7.05 -8.44 -18.71
C GLY A 138 -6.21 -7.50 -17.86
N THR A 139 -6.12 -6.22 -18.25
CA THR A 139 -5.50 -5.15 -17.45
C THR A 139 -6.38 -4.77 -16.25
N PHE A 140 -5.83 -3.99 -15.32
CA PHE A 140 -6.53 -3.54 -14.12
C PHE A 140 -6.62 -2.02 -14.08
N VAL A 141 -7.71 -1.51 -13.50
CA VAL A 141 -7.78 -0.13 -13.01
C VAL A 141 -7.43 -0.08 -11.52
N PRO A 142 -6.83 1.01 -11.01
CA PRO A 142 -6.41 1.07 -9.60
C PRO A 142 -7.54 1.13 -8.59
N HIS A 143 -8.69 1.70 -8.98
CA HIS A 143 -9.85 1.92 -8.13
C HIS A 143 -11.11 2.14 -9.00
N PRO A 144 -12.33 2.13 -8.44
CA PRO A 144 -13.55 2.32 -9.22
C PRO A 144 -13.65 3.73 -9.82
N GLY A 145 -14.21 3.82 -11.03
CA GLY A 145 -14.56 5.09 -11.69
C GLY A 145 -13.41 5.82 -12.40
N THR A 146 -12.23 5.21 -12.49
CA THR A 146 -11.11 5.71 -13.31
C THR A 146 -11.00 4.95 -14.63
N ASN A 147 -10.41 5.60 -15.63
CA ASN A 147 -10.02 4.96 -16.90
C ASN A 147 -8.51 4.72 -16.96
N GLU A 148 -7.77 4.98 -15.89
CA GLU A 148 -6.33 4.71 -15.82
C GLU A 148 -6.09 3.19 -15.75
N HIS A 149 -5.45 2.63 -16.77
CA HIS A 149 -5.07 1.23 -16.79
C HIS A 149 -3.73 1.09 -17.52
N ASP A 150 -2.72 0.59 -16.81
CA ASP A 150 -1.39 0.34 -17.34
C ASP A 150 -0.74 -0.84 -16.57
N PRO A 151 0.43 -1.34 -17.01
CA PRO A 151 1.05 -2.53 -16.44
C PRO A 151 1.34 -2.48 -14.93
N ARG A 152 1.37 -1.29 -14.30
CA ARG A 152 1.56 -1.18 -12.84
C ARG A 152 0.44 -1.89 -12.07
N PHE A 153 -0.79 -1.85 -12.56
CA PHE A 153 -1.92 -2.37 -11.80
C PHE A 153 -2.06 -3.88 -11.90
N ILE A 154 -1.73 -4.47 -13.06
CA ILE A 154 -1.60 -5.94 -13.16
C ILE A 154 -0.42 -6.45 -12.32
N TYR A 155 0.70 -5.73 -12.26
CA TYR A 155 1.78 -6.05 -11.32
C TYR A 155 1.30 -6.02 -9.87
N CYS A 156 0.60 -4.95 -9.47
CA CYS A 156 0.05 -4.85 -8.11
C CYS A 156 -0.92 -6.00 -7.80
N ALA A 157 -1.83 -6.32 -8.73
CA ALA A 157 -2.78 -7.43 -8.58
C ALA A 157 -2.05 -8.78 -8.39
N CYS A 158 -1.07 -9.08 -9.23
CA CYS A 158 -0.27 -10.30 -9.12
C CYS A 158 0.53 -10.36 -7.82
N ALA A 159 1.14 -9.24 -7.41
CA ALA A 159 1.90 -9.17 -6.16
C ALA A 159 1.00 -9.35 -4.93
N ILE A 160 -0.18 -8.72 -4.91
CA ILE A 160 -1.19 -8.90 -3.86
C ILE A 160 -1.62 -10.36 -3.78
N SER A 161 -1.99 -10.98 -4.92
CA SER A 161 -2.36 -12.40 -4.96
C SER A 161 -1.23 -13.32 -4.50
N SER A 162 0.01 -13.00 -4.83
CA SER A 162 1.18 -13.76 -4.37
C SER A 162 1.40 -13.63 -2.85
N ILE A 163 1.31 -12.40 -2.30
CA ILE A 163 1.47 -12.15 -0.85
C ILE A 163 0.36 -12.85 -0.06
N LEU A 164 -0.89 -12.76 -0.53
CA LEU A 164 -2.03 -13.36 0.14
C LEU A 164 -2.18 -14.87 -0.13
N ASN A 165 -1.35 -15.41 -1.04
CA ASN A 165 -1.40 -16.79 -1.53
C ASN A 165 -2.80 -17.19 -2.03
N ASP A 166 -3.47 -16.29 -2.74
CA ASP A 166 -4.81 -16.49 -3.28
C ASP A 166 -4.96 -15.72 -4.60
N TRP A 167 -5.14 -16.48 -5.67
CA TRP A 167 -5.26 -15.97 -7.05
C TRP A 167 -6.70 -15.84 -7.52
N SER A 168 -7.66 -16.10 -6.66
CA SER A 168 -9.08 -16.07 -7.02
C SER A 168 -9.55 -14.67 -7.41
N GLY A 169 -8.79 -13.62 -7.10
CA GLY A 169 -9.03 -12.22 -7.49
C GLY A 169 -8.56 -11.83 -8.90
N VAL A 170 -7.93 -12.73 -9.65
CA VAL A 170 -7.37 -12.47 -10.98
C VAL A 170 -7.85 -13.51 -11.99
N ASP A 171 -8.53 -13.06 -13.04
CA ASP A 171 -8.73 -13.83 -14.27
C ASP A 171 -7.39 -13.92 -15.01
N LYS A 172 -6.74 -15.08 -14.89
CA LYS A 172 -5.42 -15.31 -15.49
C LYS A 172 -5.47 -15.41 -17.01
N ASP A 173 -6.56 -15.95 -17.55
CA ASP A 173 -6.71 -16.13 -19.00
C ASP A 173 -6.91 -14.79 -19.69
N ALA A 174 -7.59 -13.84 -19.05
CA ALA A 174 -7.62 -12.45 -19.51
C ALA A 174 -6.24 -11.78 -19.37
N ALA A 175 -5.55 -11.98 -18.25
CA ALA A 175 -4.29 -11.32 -17.92
C ALA A 175 -3.10 -11.70 -18.82
N THR A 176 -3.14 -12.85 -19.50
CA THR A 176 -2.04 -13.35 -20.35
C THR A 176 -2.36 -13.36 -21.85
N ARG A 177 -3.46 -12.71 -22.26
CA ARG A 177 -3.85 -12.60 -23.66
C ARG A 177 -3.05 -11.55 -24.43
#